data_AF-A0A1Y1RUU8-F1
#
_entry.id   AF-A0A1Y1RUU8-F1
#
_cell.length_a   1.000
_cell.length_b   1.000
_cell.length_c   1.000
_cell.angle_alpha   90.00
_cell.angle_beta   90.00
_cell.angle_gamma   90.00
#
_symmetry.space_group_name_H-M   'P 1'
#
loop_
_entity.id
_entity.type
_entity.pdbx_description
1 polymer ?
#
loop_
_entity_poly.entity_id
_entity_poly.type
_entity_poly.pdbx_seq_one_letter_code
_entity_poly.pdbx_strand_id
1 'polypeptide(L)'
;MSVNIRDLLKEYDLEIDDLRWYLSIQMTERLLTYREEPLLLTELIWRGTLGDELYDMEERYLRESQEQMDRGVLDETRVREQLNQALRARRLRHR
;
A
#
# COMPACT_ATOMS: atom_id res chain seq x y z
N MET A 1 10.70 20.60 10.26
CA MET A 1 9.84 19.64 10.97
C MET A 1 9.48 18.58 9.96
N SER A 2 9.85 17.32 10.18
CA SER A 2 9.42 16.24 9.28
C SER A 2 7.92 16.04 9.47
N VAL A 3 7.20 15.92 8.36
CA VAL A 3 5.76 15.60 8.37
C VAL A 3 5.59 14.15 8.75
N ASN A 4 4.63 13.86 9.63
CA ASN A 4 4.31 12.51 10.07
C ASN A 4 3.22 11.91 9.19
N ILE A 5 3.46 10.73 8.63
CA ILE A 5 2.51 10.07 7.72
C ILE A 5 1.16 9.74 8.39
N ARG A 6 1.16 9.44 9.70
CA ARG A 6 -0.09 9.18 10.43
C ARG A 6 -0.92 10.44 10.60
N ASP A 7 -0.31 11.62 10.62
CA ASP A 7 -1.05 12.88 10.61
C ASP A 7 -1.61 13.18 9.21
N LEU A 8 -0.87 12.84 8.15
CA LEU A 8 -1.40 12.90 6.78
C LEU A 8 -2.61 11.97 6.58
N LEU A 9 -2.62 10.76 7.14
CA LEU A 9 -3.80 9.90 7.09
C LEU A 9 -5.05 10.59 7.68
N LYS A 10 -4.89 11.26 8.82
CA LYS A 10 -5.99 12.01 9.47
C LYS A 10 -6.45 13.17 8.61
N GLU A 11 -5.53 13.90 7.97
CA GLU A 11 -5.89 15.01 7.05
C GLU A 11 -6.78 14.53 5.88
N TYR A 12 -6.55 13.30 5.42
CA TYR A 12 -7.32 12.68 4.33
C TYR A 12 -8.54 11.91 4.81
N ASP A 13 -8.81 11.88 6.12
CA ASP A 13 -9.85 11.06 6.73
C ASP A 13 -9.75 9.59 6.29
N LEU A 14 -8.52 9.06 6.23
CA LEU A 14 -8.24 7.67 5.87
C LEU A 14 -8.04 6.83 7.12
N GLU A 15 -8.80 5.76 7.22
CA GLU A 15 -8.60 4.74 8.25
C GLU A 15 -7.56 3.71 7.79
N ILE A 16 -7.04 2.94 8.75
CA ILE A 16 -6.12 1.84 8.47
C ILE A 16 -6.73 0.83 7.49
N ASP A 17 -8.02 0.57 7.61
CA ASP A 17 -8.70 -0.38 6.74
C ASP A 17 -8.86 0.14 5.29
N ASP A 18 -8.93 1.45 5.10
CA ASP A 18 -8.92 2.09 3.77
C ASP A 18 -7.55 1.92 3.10
N LEU A 19 -6.48 2.11 3.88
CA LEU A 19 -5.12 1.88 3.40
C LEU A 19 -4.92 0.41 3.06
N ARG A 20 -5.38 -0.50 3.93
CA ARG A 20 -5.33 -1.94 3.69
C ARG A 20 -6.05 -2.30 2.38
N TRP A 21 -7.24 -1.75 2.15
CA TRP A 21 -7.98 -1.94 0.90
C TRP A 21 -7.21 -1.47 -0.33
N TYR A 22 -6.63 -0.27 -0.28
CA TYR A 22 -5.79 0.25 -1.36
C TYR A 22 -4.58 -0.65 -1.66
N LEU A 23 -3.86 -1.07 -0.62
CA LEU A 23 -2.71 -1.97 -0.75
C LEU A 23 -3.12 -3.33 -1.32
N SER A 24 -4.30 -3.86 -0.96
CA SER A 24 -4.84 -5.08 -1.57
C SER A 24 -5.16 -4.91 -3.05
N ILE A 25 -5.63 -3.74 -3.49
CA ILE A 25 -5.82 -3.45 -4.92
C ILE A 25 -4.48 -3.47 -5.64
N GLN A 26 -3.46 -2.79 -5.10
CA GLN A 26 -2.11 -2.81 -5.67
C GLN A 26 -1.52 -4.23 -5.72
N MET A 27 -1.73 -5.03 -4.67
CA MET A 27 -1.34 -6.43 -4.66
C MET A 27 -2.07 -7.22 -5.75
N THR A 28 -3.37 -7.01 -5.91
CA THR A 28 -4.17 -7.66 -6.97
C THR A 28 -3.62 -7.32 -8.35
N GLU A 29 -3.36 -6.04 -8.63
CA GLU A 29 -2.76 -5.59 -9.88
C GLU A 29 -1.39 -6.25 -10.12
N ARG A 30 -0.55 -6.34 -9.09
CA ARG A 30 0.74 -7.05 -9.17
C ARG A 30 0.55 -8.53 -9.49
N LEU A 31 -0.38 -9.22 -8.82
CA LEU A 31 -0.64 -10.64 -9.05
C LEU A 31 -1.18 -10.92 -10.45
N LEU A 32 -1.96 -10.00 -11.03
CA LEU A 32 -2.47 -10.11 -12.39
C LEU A 32 -1.36 -10.03 -13.45
N THR A 33 -0.18 -9.48 -13.13
CA THR A 33 0.96 -9.47 -14.06
C THR A 33 1.51 -10.88 -14.35
N TYR A 34 1.30 -11.84 -13.44
CA TYR A 34 1.68 -13.25 -13.62
C TYR A 34 0.72 -14.04 -14.51
N ARG A 35 -0.27 -13.39 -15.14
CA ARG A 35 -1.24 -14.06 -16.02
C ARG A 35 -0.58 -14.91 -17.11
N GLU A 36 0.52 -14.44 -17.67
CA GLU A 36 1.26 -15.12 -18.74
C GLU A 36 2.23 -16.19 -18.18
N GLU A 37 2.56 -16.12 -16.89
CA GLU A 37 3.50 -17.00 -16.20
C GLU A 37 2.92 -17.57 -14.89
N PRO A 38 1.85 -18.39 -14.95
CA PRO A 38 1.12 -18.84 -13.76
C PRO A 38 1.94 -19.74 -12.81
N LEU A 39 3.03 -20.35 -13.29
CA LEU A 39 3.94 -21.11 -12.44
C LEU A 39 4.66 -20.21 -11.43
N LEU A 40 5.03 -18.98 -11.80
CA LEU A 40 5.64 -18.04 -10.85
C LEU A 40 4.67 -17.64 -9.74
N LEU A 41 3.40 -17.42 -10.08
CA LEU A 41 2.36 -17.18 -9.08
C LEU A 41 2.17 -18.39 -8.15
N THR A 42 2.21 -19.60 -8.71
CA THR A 42 2.14 -20.85 -7.94
C THR A 42 3.29 -20.95 -6.94
N GLU A 43 4.52 -20.61 -7.36
CA GLU A 43 5.68 -20.59 -6.47
C GLU A 43 5.53 -19.57 -5.34
N LEU A 44 5.06 -18.36 -5.62
CA LEU A 44 4.84 -17.32 -4.60
C LEU A 44 3.84 -17.78 -3.53
N ILE A 45 2.78 -18.47 -3.94
CA ILE A 45 1.78 -19.03 -3.03
C ILE A 45 2.39 -20.19 -2.23
N TRP A 46 3.05 -21.14 -2.89
CA TRP A 46 3.60 -22.34 -2.25
C TRP A 46 4.68 -22.00 -1.21
N ARG A 47 5.53 -21.01 -1.49
CA ARG A 47 6.57 -20.56 -0.55
C ARG A 47 6.02 -19.76 0.63
N GLY A 48 4.72 -19.43 0.65
CA GLY A 48 4.12 -18.57 1.66
C GLY A 48 4.41 -17.08 1.50
N THR A 49 5.19 -16.69 0.47
CA THR A 49 5.63 -15.30 0.24
C THR A 49 4.46 -14.33 0.13
N LEU A 50 3.38 -14.73 -0.55
CA LEU A 50 2.18 -13.88 -0.64
C LEU A 50 1.56 -13.62 0.74
N GLY A 51 1.53 -14.63 1.62
CA GLY A 51 1.03 -14.47 2.97
C GLY A 51 1.88 -13.51 3.79
N ASP A 52 3.20 -13.66 3.71
CA ASP A 52 4.16 -12.78 4.38
C ASP A 52 4.03 -11.33 3.90
N GLU A 53 3.81 -11.11 2.60
CA GLU A 53 3.62 -9.79 2.00
C GLU A 53 2.26 -9.15 2.33
N LEU A 54 1.25 -9.93 2.69
CA LEU A 54 -0.03 -9.41 3.17
C LEU A 54 -0.03 -9.15 4.67
N TYR A 55 0.77 -9.90 5.42
CA TYR A 55 0.88 -9.76 6.87
C TYR A 55 1.45 -8.39 7.27
N ASP A 56 0.74 -7.65 8.13
CA ASP A 56 1.08 -6.30 8.61
C ASP A 56 1.43 -5.30 7.47
N MET A 57 0.85 -5.48 6.28
CA MET A 57 1.24 -4.71 5.10
C MET A 57 1.03 -3.22 5.25
N GLU A 58 -0.01 -2.78 5.97
CA GLU A 58 -0.26 -1.38 6.26
C GLU A 58 0.83 -0.77 7.15
N GLU A 59 1.27 -1.50 8.18
CA GLU A 59 2.26 -1.00 9.14
C GLU A 59 3.63 -0.95 8.49
N ARG A 60 3.95 -1.93 7.63
CA ARG A 60 5.15 -1.87 6.78
C ARG A 60 5.12 -0.67 5.85
N TYR A 61 4.01 -0.47 5.12
CA TYR A 61 3.87 0.67 4.22
C TYR A 61 4.07 1.99 4.97
N LEU A 62 3.38 2.19 6.09
CA LEU A 62 3.49 3.44 6.86
C LEU A 62 4.90 3.68 7.39
N ARG A 63 5.56 2.64 7.91
CA ARG A 63 6.94 2.73 8.37
C ARG A 63 7.89 3.06 7.23
N GLU A 64 7.82 2.33 6.12
CA GLU A 64 8.69 2.54 4.97
C GLU A 64 8.50 3.92 4.34
N SER A 65 7.26 4.38 4.20
CA SER A 65 6.97 5.73 3.71
C SER A 65 7.51 6.81 4.65
N GLN A 66 7.32 6.66 5.98
CA GLN A 66 7.91 7.59 6.94
C GLN A 66 9.44 7.61 6.86
N GLU A 67 10.08 6.44 6.82
CA GLU A 67 11.53 6.35 6.71
C GLU A 67 12.06 6.95 5.40
N GLN A 68 11.32 6.83 4.30
CA GLN A 68 11.69 7.44 3.02
C GLN A 68 11.52 8.97 3.04
N MET A 69 10.48 9.47 3.71
CA MET A 69 10.30 10.91 3.95
C MET A 69 11.41 11.47 4.82
N ASP A 70 11.75 10.80 5.92
CA ASP A 70 12.80 11.22 6.85
C ASP A 70 14.19 11.22 6.18
N ARG A 71 14.41 10.31 5.24
CA ARG A 71 15.63 10.24 4.42
C ARG A 71 15.63 11.22 3.24
N GLY A 72 14.53 11.95 2.98
CA GLY A 72 14.37 12.85 1.83
C GLY A 72 14.33 12.14 0.47
N VAL A 73 14.12 10.82 0.46
CA VAL A 73 13.98 10.01 -0.77
C VAL A 73 12.59 10.19 -1.37
N LEU A 74 11.59 10.32 -0.51
CA LEU A 74 10.21 10.54 -0.87
C LEU A 74 9.80 11.93 -0.38
N ASP A 75 9.39 12.80 -1.30
CA ASP A 75 8.82 14.09 -0.90
C ASP A 75 7.36 13.92 -0.42
N GLU A 76 6.91 14.90 0.36
CA GLU A 76 5.55 14.93 0.88
C GLU A 76 4.50 14.92 -0.24
N THR A 77 4.80 15.55 -1.38
CA THR A 77 3.91 15.61 -2.54
C THR A 77 3.56 14.21 -3.04
N ARG A 78 4.55 13.33 -3.22
CA ARG A 78 4.32 11.95 -3.65
C ARG A 78 3.54 11.14 -2.63
N VAL A 79 3.79 11.34 -1.33
CA VAL A 79 2.99 10.69 -0.28
C VAL A 79 1.53 11.13 -0.38
N ARG A 80 1.29 12.43 -0.53
CA ARG A 80 -0.05 12.99 -0.71
C ARG A 80 -0.73 12.48 -2.00
N GLU A 81 0.02 12.22 -3.07
CA GLU A 81 -0.50 11.56 -4.27
C GLU A 81 -0.94 10.12 -3.99
N GLN A 82 -0.14 9.35 -3.24
CA GLN A 82 -0.50 7.99 -2.84
C GLN A 82 -1.75 7.97 -1.94
N LEU A 83 -1.84 8.87 -0.96
CA LEU A 83 -3.03 8.99 -0.10
C LEU A 83 -4.28 9.40 -0.90
N ASN A 84 -4.12 10.26 -1.92
CA ASN A 84 -5.20 10.56 -2.86
C ASN A 84 -5.67 9.31 -3.63
N GLN A 85 -4.76 8.41 -4.01
CA GLN A 85 -5.13 7.14 -4.65
C GLN A 85 -5.87 6.23 -3.68
N ALA A 86 -5.43 6.13 -2.43
CA ALA A 86 -6.12 5.37 -1.39
C ALA A 86 -7.55 5.90 -1.15
N LEU A 87 -7.71 7.23 -1.09
CA LEU A 87 -9.02 7.88 -0.96
C LEU A 87 -9.96 7.57 -2.15
N ARG A 88 -9.41 7.47 -3.37
CA ARG A 88 -10.19 7.05 -4.54
C ARG A 88 -10.55 5.56 -4.45
N ALA A 89 -9.60 4.72 -4.05
CA ALA A 89 -9.79 3.28 -3.88
C ALA A 89 -10.89 2.94 -2.87
N ARG A 90 -10.98 3.70 -1.76
CA ARG A 90 -12.08 3.61 -0.78
C ARG A 90 -13.46 3.67 -1.43
N ARG A 91 -13.66 4.53 -2.44
CA ARG A 91 -14.94 4.68 -3.14
C ARG A 91 -15.32 3.44 -3.96
N LEU A 92 -14.33 2.65 -4.38
CA LEU A 92 -14.55 1.41 -5.12
C LEU A 92 -14.96 0.24 -4.22
N ARG A 93 -14.68 0.33 -2.91
CA ARG A 93 -15.00 -0.72 -1.93
C ARG A 93 -16.50 -0.96 -1.78
N HIS A 94 -17.30 0.10 -1.90
CA HIS A 94 -18.76 0.07 -1.69
C HIS A 94 -19.56 0.02 -2.99
N ARG A 95 -18.91 -0.35 -4.10
CA ARG A 95 -19.55 -0.49 -5.41
C ARG A 95 -19.92 -1.95 -5.67
#